data_AF-A0A316P8F8-F1
#
_entry.id   AF-A0A316P8F8-F1
#
_cell.length_a   1.000
_cell.length_b   1.000
_cell.length_c   1.000
_cell.angle_alpha   90.00
_cell.angle_beta   90.00
_cell.angle_gamma   90.00
#
_symmetry.space_group_name_H-M   'P 1'
#
loop_
_entity.id
_entity.type
_entity.pdbx_description
1 polymer ?
#
loop_
_entity_poly.entity_id
_entity_poly.type
_entity_poly.pdbx_seq_one_letter_code
_entity_poly.pdbx_strand_id
1 'polypeptide(L)'
;MKKLLTAIVISALCLGLCSGALAEGENVISADEFNGSAQPTAAPGEESAVCNPEEAGKVQRVFDLAELLTDDEEAELQSRINELVAKDGQDIGIVTVEDESVMSTQEFADEFYENSGMGIGENRTGVLFCIDMYNRETYLTTTGDMIDIIDDQRREEIFDAQMEYLANGDYMGAFSEALDYTDKFIEMGVADDHTGINAATGEVMDPSEYGST
;
A
#
# COMPACT_ATOMS: atom_id res chain seq x y z
N MET A 1 17.00 8.00 -41.45
CA MET A 1 17.95 9.14 -41.47
C MET A 1 18.50 9.28 -40.06
N LYS A 2 19.76 8.90 -39.85
CA LYS A 2 20.45 8.95 -38.56
C LYS A 2 20.83 10.40 -38.25
N LYS A 3 20.47 10.91 -37.07
CA LYS A 3 21.11 12.11 -36.50
C LYS A 3 21.65 11.72 -35.13
N LEU A 4 22.95 11.46 -35.11
CA LEU A 4 23.77 11.41 -33.91
C LEU A 4 23.78 12.81 -33.29
N LEU A 5 23.49 12.92 -32.01
CA LEU A 5 23.80 14.11 -31.23
C LEU A 5 24.86 13.76 -30.18
N THR A 6 25.96 14.47 -30.36
CA THR A 6 27.29 14.41 -29.76
C THR A 6 27.30 14.62 -28.25
N ALA A 7 28.04 13.77 -27.55
CA ALA A 7 28.42 13.92 -26.15
C ALA A 7 29.37 15.11 -25.95
N ILE A 8 29.14 15.93 -24.92
CA ILE A 8 30.09 16.92 -24.42
C ILE A 8 30.61 16.43 -23.07
N VAL A 9 31.88 16.04 -23.08
CA VAL A 9 32.70 15.72 -21.92
C VAL A 9 33.20 17.03 -21.32
N ILE A 10 32.82 17.35 -20.08
CA ILE A 10 33.49 18.39 -19.29
C ILE A 10 34.25 17.69 -18.16
N SER A 11 35.54 17.52 -18.41
CA SER A 11 36.56 17.16 -17.42
C SER A 11 36.81 18.36 -16.52
N ALA A 12 36.42 18.25 -15.25
CA ALA A 12 36.87 19.17 -14.19
C ALA A 12 37.97 18.49 -13.39
N LEU A 13 39.20 18.91 -13.68
CA LEU A 13 40.44 18.60 -12.99
C LEU A 13 40.46 19.35 -11.65
N CYS A 14 40.20 18.66 -10.54
CA CYS A 14 40.54 19.16 -9.20
C CYS A 14 41.64 18.28 -8.59
N LEU A 15 42.88 18.74 -8.74
CA LEU A 15 44.03 18.29 -7.96
C LEU A 15 43.96 18.96 -6.58
N GLY A 16 43.79 18.16 -5.54
CA GLY A 16 43.82 18.64 -4.15
C GLY A 16 44.16 17.49 -3.21
N LEU A 17 45.45 17.34 -2.95
CA LEU A 17 46.06 16.34 -2.07
C LEU A 17 45.58 16.49 -0.62
N CYS A 18 45.05 15.41 -0.04
CA CYS A 18 45.17 15.12 1.39
C CYS A 18 45.46 13.62 1.55
N SER A 19 46.60 13.35 2.20
CA SER A 19 47.23 12.05 2.36
C SER A 19 46.63 11.20 3.48
N GLY A 20 46.60 9.87 3.24
CA GLY A 20 46.62 8.80 4.26
C GLY A 20 45.28 8.50 4.95
N ALA A 21 44.84 7.27 5.16
CA ALA A 21 45.53 5.98 5.11
C ALA A 21 44.52 4.81 5.00
N LEU A 22 44.90 3.80 4.21
CA LEU A 22 44.80 2.35 4.45
C LEU A 22 43.53 1.77 5.09
N ALA A 23 42.73 1.04 4.31
CA ALA A 23 42.32 -0.34 4.61
C ALA A 23 41.65 -0.97 3.38
N GLU A 24 41.82 -2.27 3.27
CA GLU A 24 41.70 -3.12 2.08
C GLU A 24 40.25 -3.57 1.82
N GLY A 25 39.92 -3.87 0.56
CA GLY A 25 38.66 -4.53 0.20
C GLY A 25 38.26 -4.31 -1.26
N GLU A 26 38.85 -5.08 -2.16
CA GLU A 26 38.40 -5.21 -3.54
C GLU A 26 36.97 -5.79 -3.58
N ASN A 27 36.03 -5.11 -4.24
CA ASN A 27 35.22 -5.80 -5.25
C ASN A 27 34.70 -4.80 -6.29
N VAL A 28 35.13 -5.04 -7.52
CA VAL A 28 34.69 -4.39 -8.74
C VAL A 28 33.41 -5.06 -9.21
N ILE A 29 32.33 -4.30 -9.41
CA ILE A 29 31.19 -4.76 -10.20
C ILE A 29 31.12 -3.87 -11.43
N SER A 30 31.49 -4.48 -12.55
CA SER A 30 31.38 -3.93 -13.89
C SER A 30 29.92 -3.63 -14.22
N ALA A 31 29.67 -2.48 -14.84
CA ALA A 31 28.42 -2.15 -15.49
C ALA A 31 28.40 -2.82 -16.88
N ASP A 32 27.68 -3.93 -16.99
CA ASP A 32 27.09 -4.43 -18.24
C ASP A 32 25.95 -5.40 -17.87
N GLU A 33 24.83 -5.30 -18.59
CA GLU A 33 23.57 -6.09 -18.50
C GLU A 33 22.45 -5.58 -17.57
N PHE A 34 22.01 -4.34 -17.81
CA PHE A 34 20.62 -3.93 -17.55
C PHE A 34 19.76 -4.31 -18.76
N ASN A 35 19.25 -5.54 -18.80
CA ASN A 35 18.17 -5.95 -19.71
C ASN A 35 17.42 -7.17 -19.14
N GLY A 36 16.29 -6.91 -18.49
CA GLY A 36 15.34 -7.92 -18.05
C GLY A 36 14.29 -7.26 -17.18
N SER A 37 13.03 -7.31 -17.62
CA SER A 37 11.87 -6.84 -16.88
C SER A 37 11.95 -7.30 -15.43
N ALA A 38 11.99 -6.36 -14.49
CA ALA A 38 11.97 -6.66 -13.07
C ALA A 38 10.57 -7.15 -12.71
N GLN A 39 10.34 -8.45 -12.90
CA GLN A 39 9.28 -9.16 -12.22
C GLN A 39 9.67 -9.20 -10.73
N PRO A 40 8.83 -8.74 -9.79
CA PRO A 40 9.11 -8.94 -8.38
C PRO A 40 9.15 -10.45 -8.12
N THR A 41 10.35 -10.92 -7.81
CA THR A 41 10.61 -12.27 -7.32
C THR A 41 10.81 -12.16 -5.82
N ALA A 42 9.75 -12.45 -5.06
CA ALA A 42 9.83 -13.03 -3.72
C ALA A 42 8.41 -13.42 -3.29
N ALA A 43 8.05 -14.68 -3.48
CA ALA A 43 7.18 -15.34 -2.52
C ALA A 43 8.05 -15.64 -1.29
N PRO A 44 7.76 -15.10 -0.10
CA PRO A 44 8.27 -15.67 1.15
C PRO A 44 7.45 -16.94 1.41
N GLY A 45 8.16 -18.03 1.69
CA GLY A 45 7.53 -19.26 2.14
C GLY A 45 6.71 -19.06 3.41
N GLU A 46 5.73 -19.93 3.59
CA GLU A 46 4.82 -20.02 4.73
C GLU A 46 5.56 -19.98 6.09
N GLU A 47 5.72 -18.77 6.63
CA GLU A 47 5.90 -18.51 8.05
C GLU A 47 5.11 -17.22 8.32
N SER A 48 4.01 -17.35 9.08
CA SER A 48 3.01 -16.31 9.34
C SER A 48 3.68 -14.97 9.70
N ALA A 49 3.81 -14.09 8.72
CA ALA A 49 4.39 -12.76 8.88
C ALA A 49 3.33 -11.83 9.48
N VAL A 50 3.04 -12.04 10.76
CA VAL A 50 2.28 -11.08 11.55
C VAL A 50 3.15 -9.84 11.71
N CYS A 51 2.74 -8.73 11.09
CA CYS A 51 3.44 -7.46 11.25
C CYS A 51 3.06 -6.83 12.60
N ASN A 52 4.06 -6.43 13.38
CA ASN A 52 3.86 -5.63 14.59
C ASN A 52 3.65 -4.16 14.18
N PRO A 53 2.76 -3.38 14.83
CA PRO A 53 2.45 -1.99 14.47
C PRO A 53 3.66 -1.07 14.28
N GLU A 54 4.71 -1.21 15.09
CA GLU A 54 5.92 -0.40 14.94
C GLU A 54 6.66 -0.65 13.61
N GLU A 55 6.57 -1.87 13.08
CA GLU A 55 7.22 -2.26 11.83
C GLU A 55 6.28 -2.06 10.62
N ALA A 56 4.97 -2.22 10.81
CA ALA A 56 3.95 -1.95 9.79
C ALA A 56 4.02 -0.51 9.27
N GLY A 57 4.20 0.48 10.16
CA GLY A 57 4.38 1.89 9.78
C GLY A 57 5.78 2.24 9.23
N LYS A 58 6.62 1.25 8.92
CA LYS A 58 7.96 1.45 8.34
C LYS A 58 8.19 0.62 7.07
N VAL A 59 7.25 -0.23 6.70
CA VAL A 59 7.29 -1.05 5.48
C VAL A 59 6.52 -0.36 4.36
N GLN A 60 6.86 -0.71 3.12
CA GLN A 60 6.16 -0.20 1.95
C GLN A 60 4.67 -0.56 2.01
N ARG A 61 3.82 0.44 1.81
CA ARG A 61 2.35 0.36 1.81
C ARG A 61 1.70 1.13 0.67
N VAL A 62 2.48 1.85 -0.12
CA VAL A 62 2.05 2.39 -1.41
C VAL A 62 2.68 1.55 -2.51
N PHE A 63 1.83 0.95 -3.34
CA PHE A 63 2.22 0.06 -4.44
C PHE A 63 1.64 0.61 -5.76
N ASP A 64 2.34 1.55 -6.39
CA ASP A 64 1.89 2.17 -7.64
C ASP A 64 2.29 1.33 -8.87
N LEU A 65 1.59 0.22 -9.13
CA LEU A 65 1.94 -0.67 -10.24
C LEU A 65 1.46 -0.15 -11.60
N ALA A 66 0.55 0.81 -11.61
CA ALA A 66 0.01 1.44 -12.82
C ALA A 66 0.64 2.81 -13.14
N GLU A 67 1.68 3.22 -12.40
CA GLU A 67 2.39 4.51 -12.60
C GLU A 67 1.43 5.72 -12.62
N LEU A 68 0.45 5.73 -11.70
CA LEU A 68 -0.56 6.79 -11.58
C LEU A 68 -0.13 7.93 -10.67
N LEU A 69 0.84 7.68 -9.80
CA LEU A 69 1.35 8.61 -8.80
C LEU A 69 2.76 9.06 -9.20
N THR A 70 3.11 10.27 -8.79
CA THR A 70 4.50 10.72 -8.84
C THR A 70 5.27 10.24 -7.61
N ASP A 71 6.60 10.17 -7.71
CA ASP A 71 7.48 9.83 -6.58
C ASP A 71 7.18 10.67 -5.31
N ASP A 72 6.84 11.95 -5.49
CA ASP A 72 6.50 12.85 -4.38
C ASP A 72 5.14 12.49 -3.74
N GLU A 73 4.14 12.12 -4.55
CA GLU A 73 2.82 11.68 -4.07
C GLU A 73 2.89 10.32 -3.38
N GLU A 74 3.66 9.36 -3.92
CA GLU A 74 3.91 8.07 -3.26
C GLU A 74 4.56 8.27 -1.88
N ALA A 75 5.56 9.15 -1.80
CA ALA A 75 6.24 9.45 -0.54
C ALA A 75 5.31 10.14 0.47
N GLU A 76 4.44 11.04 0.01
CA GLU A 76 3.46 11.73 0.85
C GLU A 76 2.41 10.75 1.41
N LEU A 77 1.82 9.91 0.55
CA LEU A 77 0.87 8.88 0.95
C LEU A 77 1.51 7.87 1.91
N GLN A 78 2.74 7.42 1.63
CA GLN A 78 3.46 6.51 2.51
C GLN A 78 3.70 7.14 3.88
N SER A 79 4.13 8.41 3.93
CA SER A 79 4.33 9.11 5.21
C SER A 79 3.03 9.21 5.99
N ARG A 80 1.93 9.52 5.32
CA ARG A 80 0.61 9.64 5.95
C ARG A 80 0.09 8.29 6.47
N ILE A 81 0.27 7.22 5.69
CA ILE A 81 -0.04 5.86 6.14
C ILE A 81 0.78 5.52 7.39
N ASN A 82 2.08 5.81 7.40
CA ASN A 82 2.93 5.53 8.57
C ASN A 82 2.45 6.24 9.83
N GLU A 83 1.98 7.49 9.70
CA GLU A 83 1.41 8.27 10.80
C GLU A 83 0.10 7.66 11.32
N LEU A 84 -0.82 7.27 10.43
CA LEU A 84 -2.09 6.62 10.80
C LEU A 84 -1.87 5.25 11.44
N VAL A 85 -1.01 4.41 10.85
CA VAL A 85 -0.66 3.09 11.42
C VAL A 85 -0.07 3.24 12.83
N ALA A 86 0.79 4.24 13.05
CA ALA A 86 1.36 4.52 14.37
C ALA A 86 0.33 5.08 15.37
N LYS A 87 -0.66 5.83 14.88
CA LYS A 87 -1.75 6.42 15.68
C LYS A 87 -2.75 5.35 16.13
N ASP A 88 -3.20 4.52 15.19
CA ASP A 88 -4.43 3.72 15.33
C ASP A 88 -4.16 2.22 15.49
N GLY A 89 -2.93 1.76 15.18
CA GLY A 89 -2.54 0.36 15.29
C GLY A 89 -3.20 -0.56 14.26
N GLN A 90 -3.76 0.00 13.19
CA GLN A 90 -4.38 -0.72 12.07
C GLN A 90 -3.50 -0.56 10.83
N ASP A 91 -3.28 -1.64 10.06
CA ASP A 91 -2.49 -1.54 8.83
C ASP A 91 -3.30 -0.90 7.71
N ILE A 92 -2.66 -0.09 6.87
CA ILE A 92 -3.31 0.61 5.76
C ILE A 92 -2.40 0.50 4.55
N GLY A 93 -2.96 0.15 3.40
CA GLY A 93 -2.22 0.10 2.15
C GLY A 93 -3.01 0.64 0.95
N ILE A 94 -2.25 0.95 -0.09
CA ILE A 94 -2.72 1.45 -1.37
C ILE A 94 -2.05 0.63 -2.46
N VAL A 95 -2.83 0.17 -3.43
CA VAL A 95 -2.33 -0.40 -4.67
C VAL A 95 -3.03 0.22 -5.88
N THR A 96 -2.25 0.56 -6.91
CA THR A 96 -2.77 0.84 -8.24
C THR A 96 -2.37 -0.29 -9.16
N VAL A 97 -3.22 -0.65 -10.12
CA VAL A 97 -2.94 -1.74 -11.05
C VAL A 97 -3.58 -1.48 -12.41
N GLU A 98 -2.91 -1.92 -13.46
CA GLU A 98 -3.47 -2.04 -14.81
C GLU A 98 -3.19 -3.48 -15.28
N ASP A 99 -4.04 -4.43 -14.84
CA ASP A 99 -3.89 -5.84 -15.17
C ASP A 99 -4.98 -6.28 -16.17
N GLU A 100 -4.58 -6.69 -17.36
CA GLU A 100 -5.49 -7.20 -18.40
C GLU A 100 -5.97 -8.64 -18.13
N SER A 101 -5.68 -9.20 -16.95
CA SER A 101 -6.09 -10.55 -16.57
C SER A 101 -7.61 -10.71 -16.50
N VAL A 102 -8.05 -11.97 -16.40
CA VAL A 102 -9.49 -12.31 -16.26
C VAL A 102 -9.99 -12.21 -14.82
N MET A 103 -9.13 -11.78 -13.89
CA MET A 103 -9.43 -11.63 -12.47
C MET A 103 -10.28 -10.38 -12.25
N SER A 104 -11.22 -10.44 -11.31
CA SER A 104 -11.94 -9.24 -10.86
C SER A 104 -11.07 -8.36 -9.97
N THR A 105 -11.36 -7.06 -9.91
CA THR A 105 -10.67 -6.10 -9.03
C THR A 105 -10.66 -6.54 -7.56
N GLN A 106 -11.78 -7.13 -7.11
CA GLN A 106 -11.89 -7.70 -5.77
C GLN A 106 -10.91 -8.87 -5.56
N GLU A 107 -10.94 -9.88 -6.43
CA GLU A 107 -10.05 -11.04 -6.32
C GLU A 107 -8.58 -10.60 -6.31
N PHE A 108 -8.23 -9.61 -7.13
CA PHE A 108 -6.89 -9.03 -7.12
C PHE A 108 -6.54 -8.38 -5.78
N ALA A 109 -7.43 -7.52 -5.26
CA ALA A 109 -7.18 -6.81 -4.00
C ALA A 109 -7.04 -7.79 -2.82
N ASP A 110 -7.91 -8.80 -2.75
CA ASP A 110 -7.88 -9.83 -1.71
C ASP A 110 -6.57 -10.64 -1.78
N GLU A 111 -6.19 -11.14 -2.96
CA GLU A 111 -4.93 -11.88 -3.15
C GLU A 111 -3.70 -11.00 -2.89
N PHE A 112 -3.73 -9.73 -3.29
CA PHE A 112 -2.63 -8.80 -3.07
C PHE A 112 -2.44 -8.53 -1.57
N TYR A 113 -3.53 -8.33 -0.81
CA TYR A 113 -3.47 -8.15 0.64
C TYR A 113 -2.80 -9.34 1.32
N GLU A 114 -3.23 -10.56 0.98
CA GLU A 114 -2.69 -11.78 1.58
C GLU A 114 -1.18 -11.93 1.32
N ASN A 115 -0.76 -11.66 0.08
CA ASN A 115 0.60 -11.91 -0.40
C ASN A 115 1.61 -10.78 -0.11
N SER A 116 1.14 -9.56 0.14
CA SER A 116 1.99 -8.38 0.38
C SER A 116 2.56 -8.29 1.80
N GLY A 117 2.21 -9.23 2.68
CA GLY A 117 2.58 -9.19 4.09
C GLY A 117 1.89 -8.05 4.86
N MET A 118 0.74 -7.61 4.38
CA MET A 118 -0.12 -6.64 5.07
C MET A 118 -0.87 -7.25 6.23
N GLY A 119 -1.22 -6.37 7.18
CA GLY A 119 -2.03 -6.67 8.33
C GLY A 119 -1.24 -6.76 9.63
N ILE A 120 -1.87 -6.30 10.70
CA ILE A 120 -1.32 -6.30 12.05
C ILE A 120 -1.97 -7.38 12.92
N GLY A 121 -1.17 -8.07 13.72
CA GLY A 121 -1.67 -9.09 14.65
C GLY A 121 -2.12 -10.40 13.99
N GLU A 122 -2.65 -11.32 14.79
CA GLU A 122 -3.02 -12.67 14.33
C GLU A 122 -4.17 -12.64 13.32
N ASN A 123 -5.09 -11.69 13.45
CA ASN A 123 -6.21 -11.47 12.52
C ASN A 123 -5.79 -10.69 11.27
N ARG A 124 -4.51 -10.32 11.17
CA ARG A 124 -3.94 -9.50 10.08
C ARG A 124 -4.76 -8.24 9.84
N THR A 125 -5.16 -7.54 10.89
CA THR A 125 -6.09 -6.41 10.82
C THR A 125 -5.53 -5.27 9.96
N GLY A 126 -6.35 -4.80 9.01
CA GLY A 126 -6.00 -3.67 8.14
C GLY A 126 -6.98 -3.47 7.00
N VAL A 127 -6.66 -2.50 6.14
CA VAL A 127 -7.41 -2.15 4.94
C VAL A 127 -6.47 -1.90 3.76
N LEU A 128 -6.86 -2.33 2.56
CA LEU A 128 -6.16 -2.03 1.31
C LEU A 128 -7.13 -1.37 0.32
N PHE A 129 -6.73 -0.21 -0.19
CA PHE A 129 -7.41 0.47 -1.29
C PHE A 129 -6.79 0.08 -2.62
N CYS A 130 -7.63 -0.27 -3.60
CA CYS A 130 -7.22 -0.70 -4.93
C CYS A 130 -7.85 0.20 -5.99
N ILE A 131 -7.04 0.73 -6.90
CA ILE A 131 -7.52 1.33 -8.15
C ILE A 131 -7.07 0.44 -9.30
N ASP A 132 -8.02 -0.13 -10.03
CA ASP A 132 -7.80 -0.92 -11.23
C ASP A 132 -8.17 -0.12 -12.48
N MET A 133 -7.15 0.23 -13.26
CA MET A 133 -7.27 1.03 -14.47
C MET A 133 -7.80 0.24 -15.66
N TYR A 134 -7.61 -1.08 -15.68
CA TYR A 134 -8.10 -1.94 -16.75
C TYR A 134 -9.61 -2.12 -16.62
N ASN A 135 -10.07 -2.51 -15.43
CA ASN A 135 -11.49 -2.66 -15.12
C ASN A 135 -12.20 -1.31 -14.88
N ARG A 136 -11.44 -0.21 -14.71
CA ARG A 136 -11.92 1.13 -14.35
C ARG A 136 -12.76 1.11 -13.07
N GLU A 137 -12.25 0.43 -12.07
CA GLU A 137 -12.92 0.17 -10.80
C GLU A 137 -12.03 0.59 -9.63
N THR A 138 -12.65 1.11 -8.57
CA THR A 138 -12.02 1.24 -7.25
C THR A 138 -12.61 0.19 -6.34
N TYR A 139 -11.78 -0.40 -5.48
CA TYR A 139 -12.19 -1.41 -4.53
C TYR A 139 -11.44 -1.21 -3.20
N LEU A 140 -12.00 -1.74 -2.11
CA LEU A 140 -11.29 -1.86 -0.86
C LEU A 140 -11.55 -3.23 -0.26
N THR A 141 -10.51 -3.80 0.34
CA THR A 141 -10.60 -5.03 1.14
C THR A 141 -10.23 -4.73 2.58
N THR A 142 -10.97 -5.30 3.52
CA THR A 142 -10.77 -5.13 4.96
C THR A 142 -10.57 -6.50 5.61
N THR A 143 -9.72 -6.54 6.62
CA THR A 143 -9.43 -7.75 7.39
C THR A 143 -9.40 -7.45 8.88
N GLY A 144 -9.62 -8.49 9.70
CA GLY A 144 -9.67 -8.36 11.16
C GLY A 144 -10.73 -7.34 11.60
N ASP A 145 -10.41 -6.54 12.62
CA ASP A 145 -11.30 -5.55 13.21
C ASP A 145 -11.78 -4.49 12.20
N MET A 146 -11.05 -4.26 11.11
CA MET A 146 -11.46 -3.32 10.06
C MET A 146 -12.73 -3.75 9.33
N ILE A 147 -13.10 -5.03 9.37
CA ILE A 147 -14.37 -5.54 8.82
C ILE A 147 -15.57 -4.95 9.60
N ASP A 148 -15.44 -4.82 10.93
CA ASP A 148 -16.50 -4.27 11.77
C ASP A 148 -16.44 -2.73 11.81
N ILE A 149 -15.26 -2.13 11.63
CA ILE A 149 -15.08 -0.67 11.61
C ILE A 149 -15.55 -0.07 10.28
N ILE A 150 -15.20 -0.66 9.14
CA ILE A 150 -15.64 -0.21 7.82
C ILE A 150 -16.68 -1.20 7.30
N ASP A 151 -17.91 -1.02 7.78
CA ASP A 151 -19.07 -1.74 7.29
C ASP A 151 -19.45 -1.32 5.86
N ASP A 152 -20.48 -1.97 5.31
CA ASP A 152 -20.94 -1.68 3.95
C ASP A 152 -21.33 -0.21 3.75
N GLN A 153 -21.96 0.44 4.73
CA GLN A 153 -22.35 1.83 4.58
C GLN A 153 -21.11 2.73 4.52
N ARG A 154 -20.16 2.52 5.43
CA ARG A 154 -18.91 3.30 5.50
C ARG A 154 -18.02 3.08 4.29
N ARG A 155 -18.02 1.86 3.73
CA ARG A 155 -17.37 1.52 2.45
C ARG A 155 -17.94 2.37 1.31
N GLU A 156 -19.27 2.48 1.19
CA GLU A 156 -19.89 3.34 0.18
C GLU A 156 -19.59 4.83 0.44
N GLU A 157 -19.54 5.29 1.70
CA GLU A 157 -19.15 6.67 2.04
C GLU A 157 -17.71 6.99 1.57
N ILE A 158 -16.78 6.04 1.69
CA ILE A 158 -15.42 6.18 1.16
C ILE A 158 -15.47 6.30 -0.37
N PHE A 159 -16.16 5.40 -1.06
CA PHE A 159 -16.24 5.44 -2.52
C PHE A 159 -16.86 6.72 -3.06
N ASP A 160 -17.92 7.21 -2.42
CA ASP A 160 -18.56 8.47 -2.76
C ASP A 160 -17.59 9.66 -2.61
N ALA A 161 -16.79 9.68 -1.54
CA ALA A 161 -15.78 10.72 -1.31
C ALA A 161 -14.67 10.71 -2.39
N GLN A 162 -14.28 9.53 -2.87
CA GLN A 162 -13.27 9.38 -3.93
C GLN A 162 -13.77 9.77 -5.33
N MET A 163 -15.08 9.68 -5.58
CA MET A 163 -15.63 9.67 -6.93
C MET A 163 -15.32 10.93 -7.75
N GLU A 164 -15.37 12.12 -7.15
CA GLU A 164 -15.05 13.37 -7.84
C GLU A 164 -13.57 13.44 -8.26
N TYR A 165 -12.66 12.99 -7.39
CA TYR A 165 -11.23 12.97 -7.66
C TYR A 165 -10.88 11.95 -8.75
N LEU A 166 -11.41 10.73 -8.65
CA LEU A 166 -11.24 9.68 -9.66
C LEU A 166 -11.74 10.13 -11.03
N ALA A 167 -12.89 10.80 -11.10
CA ALA A 167 -13.44 11.30 -12.37
C ALA A 167 -12.54 12.36 -13.04
N ASN A 168 -11.75 13.09 -12.26
CA ASN A 168 -10.81 14.11 -12.75
C ASN A 168 -9.38 13.57 -12.96
N GLY A 169 -9.12 12.30 -12.66
CA GLY A 169 -7.78 11.71 -12.69
C GLY A 169 -6.87 12.19 -11.55
N ASP A 170 -7.45 12.67 -10.46
CA ASP A 170 -6.72 13.09 -9.25
C ASP A 170 -6.59 11.91 -8.28
N TYR A 171 -5.63 11.02 -8.54
CA TYR A 171 -5.45 9.79 -7.76
C TYR A 171 -4.92 10.07 -6.34
N MET A 172 -4.04 11.06 -6.19
CA MET A 172 -3.57 11.53 -4.89
C MET A 172 -4.73 12.04 -4.03
N GLY A 173 -5.62 12.85 -4.60
CA GLY A 173 -6.84 13.31 -3.92
C GLY A 173 -7.77 12.17 -3.53
N ALA A 174 -8.00 11.20 -4.43
CA ALA A 174 -8.82 10.04 -4.14
C ALA A 174 -8.27 9.19 -2.98
N PHE A 175 -6.96 8.93 -2.95
CA PHE A 175 -6.35 8.21 -1.83
C PHE A 175 -6.34 9.04 -0.56
N SER A 176 -6.18 10.36 -0.67
CA SER A 176 -6.23 11.25 0.48
C SER A 176 -7.59 11.23 1.20
N GLU A 177 -8.70 11.25 0.46
CA GLU A 177 -10.04 11.12 1.04
C GLU A 177 -10.24 9.74 1.69
N ALA A 178 -9.77 8.67 1.04
CA ALA A 178 -9.86 7.33 1.64
C ALA A 178 -9.12 7.24 2.97
N LEU A 179 -7.93 7.84 3.09
CA LEU A 179 -7.18 7.90 4.33
C LEU A 179 -7.89 8.74 5.41
N ASP A 180 -8.48 9.90 5.05
CA ASP A 180 -9.25 10.73 5.99
C ASP A 180 -10.48 10.02 6.54
N TYR A 181 -11.23 9.34 5.66
CA TYR A 181 -12.41 8.59 6.08
C TYR A 181 -12.04 7.35 6.90
N THR A 182 -10.93 6.68 6.55
CA THR A 182 -10.41 5.56 7.34
C THR A 182 -10.07 6.00 8.76
N ASP A 183 -9.31 7.09 8.92
CA ASP A 183 -8.97 7.66 10.22
C ASP A 183 -10.23 7.99 11.03
N LYS A 184 -11.16 8.73 10.41
CA LYS A 184 -12.45 9.07 11.02
C LYS A 184 -13.21 7.83 11.49
N PHE A 185 -13.27 6.76 10.70
CA PHE A 185 -14.03 5.57 11.06
C PHE A 185 -13.36 4.74 12.14
N ILE A 186 -12.03 4.68 12.16
CA ILE A 186 -11.29 4.08 13.27
C ILE A 186 -11.55 4.86 14.57
N GLU A 187 -11.52 6.19 14.54
CA GLU A 187 -11.86 7.03 15.70
C GLU A 187 -13.30 6.84 16.18
N MET A 188 -14.24 6.61 15.26
CA MET A 188 -15.64 6.33 15.58
C MET A 188 -15.85 4.91 16.13
N GLY A 189 -14.94 3.97 15.86
CA GLY A 189 -15.10 2.56 16.17
C GLY A 189 -16.26 1.91 15.38
N VAL A 190 -16.68 0.73 15.81
CA VAL A 190 -17.77 -0.03 15.14
C VAL A 190 -19.09 0.76 15.17
N ALA A 191 -19.82 0.77 14.05
CA ALA A 191 -21.08 1.50 13.94
C ALA A 191 -22.16 0.94 14.90
N ASP A 192 -22.97 1.84 15.47
CA ASP A 192 -24.00 1.48 16.48
C ASP A 192 -25.09 0.52 15.94
N ASP A 193 -25.33 0.54 14.62
CA ASP A 193 -26.27 -0.32 13.92
C ASP A 193 -25.61 -1.53 13.24
N HIS A 194 -24.29 -1.70 13.39
CA HIS A 194 -23.60 -2.90 12.93
C HIS A 194 -24.08 -4.11 13.72
N THR A 195 -24.37 -5.19 13.01
CA THR A 195 -24.78 -6.48 13.58
C THR A 195 -23.81 -7.55 13.12
N GLY A 196 -22.75 -7.79 13.89
CA GLY A 196 -21.88 -8.94 13.68
C GLY A 196 -22.60 -10.22 14.07
N ILE A 197 -22.31 -11.29 13.33
CA ILE A 197 -22.80 -12.63 13.62
C ILE A 197 -21.61 -13.47 14.05
N ASN A 198 -21.70 -14.10 15.20
CA ASN A 198 -20.67 -15.03 15.64
C ASN A 198 -20.60 -16.21 14.67
N ALA A 199 -19.47 -16.37 13.98
CA ALA A 199 -19.31 -17.41 12.97
C ALA A 199 -19.45 -18.84 13.50
N ALA A 200 -19.19 -19.06 14.80
CA ALA A 200 -19.29 -20.37 15.44
C ALA A 200 -20.71 -20.70 15.93
N THR A 201 -21.47 -19.69 16.39
CA THR A 201 -22.81 -19.91 16.98
C THR A 201 -23.96 -19.48 16.08
N GLY A 202 -23.71 -18.61 15.10
CA GLY A 202 -24.74 -17.99 14.27
C GLY A 202 -25.59 -16.96 15.01
N GLU A 203 -25.18 -16.58 16.23
CA GLU A 203 -25.90 -15.60 17.05
C GLU A 203 -25.43 -14.18 16.75
N VAL A 204 -26.32 -13.21 16.93
CA VAL A 204 -25.97 -11.78 16.91
C VAL A 204 -25.00 -11.52 18.05
N MET A 205 -23.82 -10.99 17.70
CA MET A 205 -22.81 -10.57 18.66
C MET A 205 -23.28 -9.30 19.38
N ASP A 206 -22.95 -9.20 20.67
CA ASP A 206 -23.06 -7.93 21.38
C ASP A 206 -22.04 -6.95 20.77
N PRO A 207 -22.39 -5.67 20.53
CA PRO A 207 -21.44 -4.72 19.99
C PRO A 207 -20.14 -4.53 20.79
N SER A 208 -20.15 -4.86 22.09
CA SER A 208 -18.96 -4.86 22.93
C SER A 208 -18.03 -6.07 22.72
N GLU A 209 -18.49 -7.08 21.97
CA GLU A 209 -17.72 -8.29 21.64
C GLU A 209 -17.07 -8.21 20.24
N TYR A 210 -17.33 -7.15 19.46
CA TYR A 210 -16.63 -6.91 18.20
C TYR A 210 -15.11 -6.73 18.42
N GLY A 211 -14.30 -7.29 17.51
CA GLY A 211 -12.83 -7.19 17.54
C GLY A 211 -12.13 -7.81 18.76
N SER A 212 -12.77 -8.75 19.47
CA SER A 212 -12.23 -9.32 20.73
C SER A 212 -11.76 -10.79 20.66
N THR A 213 -11.54 -11.33 19.46
CA THR A 213 -11.04 -12.72 19.28
C THR A 213 -9.58 -12.78 18.88
#